data_AF-A0AA87Y8H9-F1
#
_entry.id   AF-A0AA87Y8H9-F1
#
_cell.length_a   1.000
_cell.length_b   1.000
_cell.length_c   1.000
_cell.angle_alpha   90.00
_cell.angle_beta   90.00
_cell.angle_gamma   90.00
#
_symmetry.space_group_name_H-M   'P 1'
#
loop_
_entity.id
_entity.type
_entity.pdbx_description
1 polymer ?
#
loop_
_entity_poly.entity_id
_entity_poly.type
_entity_poly.pdbx_seq_one_letter_code
_entity_poly.pdbx_strand_id
1 'polypeptide(L)'
;MAVFIRLPVQSYVETTARIALADAADTALSRMNRELRLALPNSVVVHNPGAIQFVLTKAGGRYVDTSNLPPATIQPLQFNVANPSFDMVGPAPTGRAAILAGDLVVINNTGAAPANVYATTRDNVATVTSVTTTAVGATRIALNGTLGTSAPAPFRFRVAMGTVTYLCQNNQLVRYFTPSIPTTGLTEAGLGKASVLADRAACVFNSVVLPTQLGTSLVTASLRLSSPTGETASLIRQTQVENLP
;
A
#
# COMPACT_ATOMS: atom_id res chain seq x y z
N MET A 1 -29.63 3.85 56.25
CA MET A 1 -29.08 4.63 55.13
C MET A 1 -27.98 3.80 54.48
N ALA A 2 -28.25 3.24 53.30
CA ALA A 2 -27.33 2.37 52.59
C ALA A 2 -26.43 3.22 51.68
N VAL A 3 -25.17 3.39 52.05
CA VAL A 3 -24.11 3.91 51.20
C VAL A 3 -23.25 2.72 50.80
N PHE A 4 -23.67 1.96 49.78
CA PHE A 4 -22.87 0.84 49.28
C PHE A 4 -23.11 0.64 47.78
N ILE A 5 -21.98 0.53 47.05
CA ILE A 5 -21.83 0.10 45.65
C ILE A 5 -22.27 1.11 44.56
N ARG A 6 -21.69 2.31 44.53
CA ARG A 6 -21.66 3.13 43.27
C ARG A 6 -20.25 3.23 42.69
N LEU A 7 -19.25 3.48 43.54
CA LEU A 7 -17.85 3.64 43.12
C LEU A 7 -17.22 2.40 42.44
N PRO A 8 -17.42 1.15 42.91
CA PRO A 8 -16.80 -0.02 42.26
C PRO A 8 -17.41 -0.35 40.89
N VAL A 9 -18.73 -0.16 40.73
CA VAL A 9 -19.45 -0.43 39.47
C VAL A 9 -19.12 0.64 38.43
N GLN A 10 -19.00 1.91 38.84
CA GLN A 10 -18.58 3.01 37.97
C GLN A 10 -17.14 2.78 37.46
N SER A 11 -16.22 2.37 38.33
CA SER A 11 -14.84 2.03 37.96
C SER A 11 -14.75 0.83 36.99
N TYR A 12 -15.60 -0.19 37.17
CA TYR A 12 -15.67 -1.31 36.24
C TYR A 12 -16.19 -0.90 34.86
N VAL A 13 -17.27 -0.12 34.79
CA VAL A 13 -17.83 0.38 33.52
C VAL A 13 -16.84 1.28 32.78
N GLU A 14 -16.16 2.19 33.49
CA GLU A 14 -15.08 3.01 32.92
C GLU A 14 -13.93 2.15 32.40
N THR A 15 -13.54 1.11 33.12
CA THR A 15 -12.51 0.16 32.66
C THR A 15 -12.94 -0.58 31.38
N THR A 16 -14.20 -1.04 31.30
CA THR A 16 -14.70 -1.73 30.10
C THR A 16 -14.80 -0.82 28.88
N ALA A 17 -15.21 0.43 29.05
CA ALA A 17 -15.27 1.41 27.97
C ALA A 17 -13.86 1.72 27.42
N ARG A 18 -12.88 1.85 28.31
CA ARG A 18 -11.47 2.01 27.94
C ARG A 18 -10.93 0.85 27.12
N ILE A 19 -11.22 -0.37 27.54
CA ILE A 19 -10.78 -1.59 26.86
C ILE A 19 -11.38 -1.64 25.46
N ALA A 20 -12.69 -1.37 25.32
CA ALA A 20 -13.34 -1.36 24.01
C ALA A 20 -12.74 -0.30 23.06
N LEU A 21 -12.42 0.90 23.57
CA LEU A 21 -11.74 1.92 22.78
C LEU A 21 -10.32 1.48 22.37
N ALA A 22 -9.57 0.86 23.28
CA ALA A 22 -8.23 0.36 22.99
C ALA A 22 -8.26 -0.77 21.94
N ASP A 23 -9.18 -1.72 22.05
CA ASP A 23 -9.33 -2.83 21.09
C ASP A 23 -9.74 -2.34 19.70
N ALA A 24 -10.65 -1.37 19.62
CA ALA A 24 -11.05 -0.74 18.37
C ALA A 24 -9.86 0.00 17.71
N ALA A 25 -9.10 0.76 18.50
CA ALA A 25 -7.92 1.45 18.02
C ALA A 25 -6.83 0.48 17.56
N ASP A 26 -6.58 -0.61 18.30
CA ASP A 26 -5.57 -1.60 17.93
C ASP A 26 -5.99 -2.37 16.67
N THR A 27 -7.27 -2.73 16.53
CA THR A 27 -7.79 -3.39 15.33
C THR A 27 -7.59 -2.51 14.09
N ALA A 28 -7.93 -1.22 14.18
CA ALA A 28 -7.74 -0.28 13.09
C ALA A 28 -6.25 -0.10 12.72
N LEU A 29 -5.39 0.13 13.72
CA LEU A 29 -3.95 0.31 13.51
C LEU A 29 -3.27 -0.97 13.01
N SER A 30 -3.69 -2.15 13.48
CA SER A 30 -3.18 -3.44 13.03
C SER A 30 -3.53 -3.73 11.57
N ARG A 31 -4.75 -3.36 11.14
CA ARG A 31 -5.13 -3.41 9.72
C ARG A 31 -4.25 -2.47 8.88
N MET A 32 -4.09 -1.22 9.32
CA MET A 32 -3.24 -0.24 8.64
C MET A 32 -1.80 -0.72 8.49
N ASN A 33 -1.19 -1.22 9.57
CA ASN A 33 0.19 -1.73 9.58
C ASN A 33 0.38 -2.90 8.60
N ARG A 34 -0.57 -3.85 8.55
CA ARG A 34 -0.52 -4.97 7.59
C ARG A 34 -0.51 -4.48 6.15
N GLU A 35 -1.32 -3.47 5.81
CA GLU A 35 -1.36 -2.92 4.46
C GLU A 35 -0.14 -2.03 4.14
N LEU A 36 0.33 -1.24 5.11
CA LEU A 36 1.53 -0.41 4.96
C LEU A 36 2.79 -1.24 4.71
N ARG A 37 2.89 -2.44 5.29
CA ARG A 37 3.98 -3.40 4.99
C ARG A 37 3.95 -3.91 3.55
N LEU A 38 2.82 -3.78 2.86
CA LEU A 38 2.64 -4.14 1.45
C LEU A 38 2.63 -2.91 0.54
N ALA A 39 2.98 -1.73 1.07
CA ALA A 39 3.12 -0.54 0.26
C ALA A 39 4.22 -0.73 -0.78
N LEU A 40 3.98 -0.24 -1.99
CA LEU A 40 4.99 -0.14 -3.02
C LEU A 40 6.14 0.73 -2.50
N PRO A 41 7.40 0.34 -2.71
CA PRO A 41 8.57 1.16 -2.35
C PRO A 41 8.41 2.61 -2.82
N ASN A 42 8.74 3.58 -1.96
CA ASN A 42 8.66 5.02 -2.28
C ASN A 42 7.27 5.53 -2.70
N SER A 43 6.19 4.85 -2.29
CA SER A 43 4.81 5.27 -2.59
C SER A 43 4.04 5.86 -1.40
N VAL A 44 4.61 5.84 -0.19
CA VAL A 44 3.92 6.37 0.99
C VAL A 44 4.00 7.89 1.00
N VAL A 45 2.83 8.53 1.01
CA VAL A 45 2.69 9.99 1.07
C VAL A 45 1.74 10.33 2.21
N VAL A 46 2.18 11.23 3.09
CA VAL A 46 1.33 11.82 4.13
C VAL A 46 0.82 13.16 3.60
N HIS A 47 -0.50 13.35 3.64
CA HIS A 47 -1.15 14.58 3.23
C HIS A 47 -1.81 15.22 4.45
N ASN A 48 -1.62 16.53 4.60
CA ASN A 48 -2.18 17.27 5.72
C ASN A 48 -3.51 17.94 5.34
N PRO A 49 -4.50 17.97 6.25
CA PRO A 49 -4.50 17.33 7.57
C PRO A 49 -4.96 15.86 7.52
N GLY A 50 -4.19 14.97 8.15
CA GLY A 50 -4.71 13.68 8.62
C GLY A 50 -4.97 12.59 7.58
N ALA A 51 -4.24 12.57 6.47
CA ALA A 51 -4.33 11.48 5.49
C ALA A 51 -2.98 10.82 5.21
N ILE A 52 -3.01 9.52 4.93
CA ILE A 52 -1.87 8.76 4.44
C ILE A 52 -2.30 7.90 3.26
N GLN A 53 -1.55 8.00 2.17
CA GLN A 53 -1.81 7.34 0.90
C GLN A 53 -0.60 6.50 0.50
N PHE A 54 -0.87 5.33 -0.08
CA PHE A 54 0.16 4.47 -0.65
C PHE A 54 -0.41 3.55 -1.72
N VAL A 55 0.45 3.07 -2.62
CA VAL A 55 0.08 2.05 -3.61
C VAL A 55 0.21 0.68 -2.96
N LEU A 56 -0.87 -0.09 -2.94
CA LEU A 56 -0.89 -1.42 -2.35
C LEU A 56 -0.43 -2.46 -3.37
N THR A 57 0.59 -3.23 -3.01
CA THR A 57 1.08 -4.36 -3.81
C THR A 57 0.46 -5.67 -3.34
N LYS A 58 0.23 -6.59 -4.28
CA LYS A 58 -0.25 -7.95 -3.97
C LYS A 58 0.74 -9.05 -4.36
N ALA A 59 1.64 -8.74 -5.28
CA ALA A 59 2.64 -9.66 -5.78
C ALA A 59 3.86 -8.91 -6.33
N GLY A 60 4.85 -9.67 -6.78
CA GLY A 60 6.02 -9.17 -7.48
C GLY A 60 6.83 -10.35 -7.98
N GLY A 61 7.85 -10.06 -8.77
CA GLY A 61 8.70 -11.09 -9.32
C GLY A 61 9.96 -10.50 -9.91
N ARG A 62 10.69 -11.35 -10.60
CA ARG A 62 11.84 -10.94 -11.40
C ARG A 62 11.50 -11.11 -12.87
N TYR A 63 12.00 -10.21 -13.69
CA TYR A 63 11.94 -10.34 -15.15
C TYR A 63 13.34 -10.69 -15.67
N VAL A 64 13.40 -11.25 -16.87
CA VAL A 64 14.68 -11.47 -17.56
C VAL A 64 15.02 -10.19 -18.32
N ASP A 65 16.22 -9.67 -18.10
CA ASP A 65 16.69 -8.49 -18.83
C ASP A 65 17.40 -8.90 -20.13
N THR A 66 17.35 -8.03 -21.14
CA THR A 66 18.04 -8.26 -22.43
C THR A 66 19.55 -8.43 -22.28
N SER A 67 20.16 -7.79 -21.28
CA SER A 67 21.58 -7.93 -20.95
C SER A 67 21.98 -9.31 -20.44
N ASN A 68 21.02 -10.14 -20.01
CA ASN A 68 21.28 -11.52 -19.61
C ASN A 68 21.42 -12.49 -20.79
N LEU A 69 21.23 -12.03 -22.04
CA LEU A 69 21.33 -12.84 -23.26
C LEU A 69 20.55 -14.17 -23.16
N PRO A 70 19.24 -14.13 -22.84
CA PRO A 70 18.47 -15.36 -22.68
C PRO A 70 18.32 -16.13 -24.01
N PRO A 71 18.06 -17.44 -23.94
CA PRO A 71 17.73 -18.22 -25.13
C PRO A 71 16.44 -17.71 -25.79
N ALA A 72 16.27 -17.94 -27.09
CA ALA A 72 15.12 -17.47 -27.87
C ALA A 72 13.74 -17.97 -27.37
N THR A 73 13.73 -19.00 -26.52
CA THR A 73 12.51 -19.54 -25.89
C THR A 73 12.02 -18.69 -24.71
N ILE A 74 12.84 -17.78 -24.20
CA ILE A 74 12.55 -16.90 -23.07
C ILE A 74 12.51 -15.45 -23.57
N GLN A 75 11.41 -14.77 -23.30
CA GLN A 75 11.20 -13.37 -23.70
C GLN A 75 11.70 -12.42 -22.61
N PRO A 76 12.81 -11.68 -22.81
CA PRO A 76 13.22 -10.64 -21.89
C PRO A 76 12.27 -9.44 -21.96
N LEU A 77 12.21 -8.67 -20.87
CA LEU A 77 11.52 -7.39 -20.88
C LEU A 77 12.34 -6.36 -21.66
N GLN A 78 11.68 -5.74 -22.64
CA GLN A 78 12.23 -4.63 -23.41
C GLN A 78 11.60 -3.31 -22.95
N PHE A 79 12.42 -2.28 -22.83
CA PHE A 79 12.02 -0.93 -22.48
C PHE A 79 11.92 -0.06 -23.75
N ASN A 80 11.19 1.05 -23.66
CA ASN A 80 10.93 2.01 -24.73
C ASN A 80 10.22 1.41 -25.96
N VAL A 81 9.48 0.32 -25.74
CA VAL A 81 8.59 -0.31 -26.74
C VAL A 81 7.13 -0.23 -26.28
N ALA A 82 6.22 -0.16 -27.24
CA ALA A 82 4.78 -0.16 -26.94
C ALA A 82 4.30 -1.58 -26.63
N ASN A 83 3.48 -1.69 -25.58
CA ASN A 83 2.83 -2.93 -25.15
C ASN A 83 3.81 -4.12 -25.00
N PRO A 84 4.87 -3.97 -24.19
CA PRO A 84 5.85 -5.04 -24.02
C PRO A 84 5.20 -6.29 -23.43
N SER A 85 5.80 -7.44 -23.74
CA SER A 85 5.55 -8.68 -23.02
C SER A 85 6.87 -9.28 -22.57
N PHE A 86 6.85 -10.01 -21.47
CA PHE A 86 8.05 -10.62 -20.90
C PHE A 86 7.70 -11.89 -20.13
N ASP A 87 8.69 -12.78 -20.02
CA ASP A 87 8.59 -13.96 -19.19
C ASP A 87 9.11 -13.62 -17.78
N MET A 88 8.28 -13.88 -16.76
CA MET A 88 8.72 -13.76 -15.38
C MET A 88 9.60 -14.95 -14.98
N VAL A 89 10.55 -14.68 -14.09
CA VAL A 89 11.43 -15.69 -13.52
C VAL A 89 10.73 -16.35 -12.33
N GLY A 90 10.59 -17.67 -12.40
CA GLY A 90 9.93 -18.47 -11.37
C GLY A 90 8.43 -18.66 -11.61
N PRO A 91 7.77 -19.42 -10.72
CA PRO A 91 6.34 -19.70 -10.86
C PRO A 91 5.49 -18.45 -10.64
N ALA A 92 4.39 -18.34 -11.39
CA ALA A 92 3.40 -17.32 -11.15
C ALA A 92 2.78 -17.47 -9.75
N PRO A 93 2.52 -16.37 -9.04
CA PRO A 93 1.74 -16.42 -7.81
C PRO A 93 0.31 -16.89 -8.10
N THR A 94 -0.31 -17.57 -7.13
CA THR A 94 -1.67 -18.12 -7.24
C THR A 94 -2.62 -17.53 -6.19
N GLY A 95 -3.91 -17.85 -6.30
CA GLY A 95 -4.92 -17.41 -5.34
C GLY A 95 -5.06 -15.88 -5.29
N ARG A 96 -5.07 -15.29 -4.09
CA ARG A 96 -5.24 -13.83 -3.91
C ARG A 96 -4.08 -12.99 -4.45
N ALA A 97 -2.91 -13.60 -4.64
CA ALA A 97 -1.72 -12.96 -5.20
C ALA A 97 -1.58 -13.17 -6.71
N ALA A 98 -2.52 -13.88 -7.35
CA ALA A 98 -2.49 -14.11 -8.78
C ALA A 98 -2.43 -12.79 -9.56
N ILE A 99 -1.57 -12.77 -10.58
CA ILE A 99 -1.46 -11.66 -11.53
C ILE A 99 -2.57 -11.84 -12.56
N LEU A 100 -3.40 -10.83 -12.74
CA LEU A 100 -4.60 -10.84 -13.56
C LEU A 100 -4.61 -9.62 -14.49
N ALA A 101 -5.39 -9.72 -15.57
CA ALA A 101 -5.65 -8.57 -16.43
C ALA A 101 -6.29 -7.42 -15.62
N GLY A 102 -5.83 -6.19 -15.87
CA GLY A 102 -6.21 -4.99 -15.13
C GLY A 102 -5.32 -4.67 -13.93
N ASP A 103 -4.43 -5.57 -13.51
CA ASP A 103 -3.40 -5.24 -12.52
C ASP A 103 -2.38 -4.25 -13.10
N LEU A 104 -1.64 -3.59 -12.21
CA LEU A 104 -0.60 -2.64 -12.59
C LEU A 104 0.78 -3.24 -12.29
N VAL A 105 1.62 -3.40 -13.31
CA VAL A 105 3.04 -3.70 -13.14
C VAL A 105 3.79 -2.40 -12.91
N VAL A 106 4.56 -2.34 -11.83
CA VAL A 106 5.42 -1.22 -11.50
C VAL A 106 6.87 -1.68 -11.45
N ILE A 107 7.75 -0.95 -12.12
CA ILE A 107 9.19 -1.22 -12.18
C ILE A 107 9.94 -0.08 -11.49
N ASN A 108 10.94 -0.43 -10.68
CA ASN A 108 11.91 0.52 -10.13
C ASN A 108 11.31 1.85 -9.63
N ASN A 109 10.29 1.83 -8.77
CA ASN A 109 9.71 3.06 -8.24
C ASN A 109 10.69 3.76 -7.28
N THR A 110 11.42 4.75 -7.79
CA THR A 110 12.43 5.52 -7.03
C THR A 110 11.82 6.66 -6.24
N GLY A 111 10.59 7.05 -6.56
CA GLY A 111 9.93 8.24 -5.98
C GLY A 111 10.34 9.55 -6.66
N ALA A 112 11.20 9.51 -7.68
CA ALA A 112 11.56 10.65 -8.52
C ALA A 112 11.15 10.41 -9.98
N ALA A 113 10.65 11.44 -10.66
CA ALA A 113 10.34 11.34 -12.08
C ALA A 113 11.61 11.01 -12.90
N PRO A 114 11.51 10.18 -13.95
CA PRO A 114 10.28 9.61 -14.50
C PRO A 114 9.77 8.37 -13.76
N ALA A 115 10.59 7.73 -12.93
CA ALA A 115 10.28 6.52 -12.17
C ALA A 115 9.58 6.79 -10.82
N ASN A 116 8.56 7.65 -10.85
CA ASN A 116 7.68 7.92 -9.73
C ASN A 116 6.25 7.54 -10.10
N VAL A 117 5.68 6.62 -9.33
CA VAL A 117 4.34 6.08 -9.54
C VAL A 117 3.25 7.16 -9.54
N TYR A 118 3.44 8.29 -8.86
CA TYR A 118 2.49 9.40 -8.83
C TYR A 118 2.81 10.53 -9.82
N ALA A 119 3.92 10.46 -10.55
CA ALA A 119 4.25 11.50 -11.52
C ALA A 119 3.24 11.52 -12.67
N THR A 120 2.89 12.72 -13.14
CA THR A 120 2.01 12.92 -14.30
C THR A 120 2.58 12.27 -15.54
N THR A 121 3.88 12.42 -15.76
CA THR A 121 4.64 11.74 -16.81
C THR A 121 5.53 10.68 -16.16
N ARG A 122 4.94 9.51 -15.92
CA ARG A 122 5.64 8.33 -15.38
C ARG A 122 5.92 7.31 -16.48
N ASP A 123 7.05 6.64 -16.40
CA ASP A 123 7.49 5.63 -17.38
C ASP A 123 7.67 4.24 -16.75
N ASN A 124 7.16 4.06 -15.54
CA ASN A 124 7.49 2.91 -14.72
C ASN A 124 6.26 2.09 -14.30
N VAL A 125 5.09 2.41 -14.87
CA VAL A 125 3.81 1.74 -14.63
C VAL A 125 3.20 1.31 -15.96
N ALA A 126 2.78 0.06 -16.07
CA ALA A 126 2.03 -0.46 -17.20
C ALA A 126 0.92 -1.41 -16.74
N THR A 127 -0.15 -1.53 -17.52
CA THR A 127 -1.32 -2.34 -17.15
C THR A 127 -1.18 -3.75 -17.70
N VAL A 128 -1.44 -4.79 -16.91
CA VAL A 128 -1.46 -6.18 -17.38
C VAL A 128 -2.67 -6.39 -18.28
N THR A 129 -2.45 -6.88 -19.50
CA THR A 129 -3.52 -7.24 -20.45
C THR A 129 -3.83 -8.73 -20.44
N SER A 130 -2.81 -9.57 -20.28
CA SER A 130 -2.98 -11.01 -20.19
C SER A 130 -1.81 -11.66 -19.46
N VAL A 131 -2.08 -12.81 -18.87
CA VAL A 131 -1.08 -13.71 -18.28
C VAL A 131 -1.29 -15.08 -18.89
N THR A 132 -0.24 -15.65 -19.48
CA THR A 132 -0.29 -16.95 -20.19
C THR A 132 0.89 -17.83 -19.81
N THR A 133 0.75 -19.14 -19.99
CA THR A 133 1.85 -20.08 -19.85
C THR A 133 2.45 -20.36 -21.22
N THR A 134 3.76 -20.23 -21.36
CA THR A 134 4.48 -20.50 -22.60
C THR A 134 4.67 -22.01 -22.82
N ALA A 135 5.05 -22.41 -24.03
CA ALA A 135 5.35 -23.80 -24.36
C ALA A 135 6.48 -24.41 -23.51
N VAL A 136 7.38 -23.58 -22.98
CA VAL A 136 8.47 -23.99 -22.08
C VAL A 136 8.09 -23.89 -20.60
N GLY A 137 6.81 -23.67 -20.28
CA GLY A 137 6.29 -23.59 -18.91
C GLY A 137 6.58 -22.28 -18.18
N ALA A 138 7.12 -21.27 -18.87
CA ALA A 138 7.31 -19.95 -18.28
C ALA A 138 5.98 -19.19 -18.21
N THR A 139 5.86 -18.24 -17.27
CA THR A 139 4.70 -17.34 -17.23
C THR A 139 5.01 -16.08 -18.01
N ARG A 140 4.23 -15.81 -19.05
CA ARG A 140 4.32 -14.61 -19.87
C ARG A 140 3.29 -13.58 -19.45
N ILE A 141 3.76 -12.37 -19.18
CA ILE A 141 2.93 -11.21 -18.85
C ILE A 141 2.96 -10.27 -20.04
N ALA A 142 1.80 -9.96 -20.60
CA ALA A 142 1.65 -8.92 -21.62
C ALA A 142 1.10 -7.64 -20.99
N LEU A 143 1.63 -6.49 -21.40
CA LEU A 143 1.30 -5.19 -20.84
C LEU A 143 0.65 -4.27 -21.88
N ASN A 144 -0.08 -3.28 -21.40
CA ASN A 144 -0.51 -2.11 -22.15
C ASN A 144 0.21 -0.87 -21.60
N GLY A 145 0.82 -0.11 -22.51
CA GLY A 145 1.64 1.06 -22.18
C GLY A 145 3.11 0.90 -22.60
N THR A 146 3.95 1.81 -22.12
CA THR A 146 5.39 1.83 -22.39
C THR A 146 6.14 1.99 -21.09
N LEU A 147 7.16 1.16 -20.89
CA LEU A 147 8.07 1.25 -19.75
C LEU A 147 9.39 1.84 -20.23
N GLY A 148 9.92 2.84 -19.53
CA GLY A 148 11.17 3.54 -19.88
C GLY A 148 12.32 3.29 -18.91
N THR A 149 12.01 3.01 -17.63
CA THR A 149 13.02 2.82 -16.58
C THR A 149 13.18 1.34 -16.21
N SER A 150 14.39 0.81 -16.37
CA SER A 150 14.76 -0.53 -15.91
C SER A 150 15.10 -0.56 -14.42
N ALA A 151 14.88 -1.71 -13.77
CA ALA A 151 15.37 -1.96 -12.42
C ALA A 151 16.85 -2.40 -12.46
N PRO A 152 17.66 -2.12 -11.43
CA PRO A 152 18.98 -2.74 -11.30
C PRO A 152 18.84 -4.26 -11.05
N ALA A 153 19.92 -5.01 -11.27
CA ALA A 153 19.98 -6.41 -10.86
C ALA A 153 19.59 -6.52 -9.37
N PRO A 154 18.69 -7.43 -8.99
CA PRO A 154 18.30 -8.65 -9.72
C PRO A 154 17.04 -8.53 -10.62
N PHE A 155 16.73 -7.35 -11.17
CA PHE A 155 15.68 -7.08 -12.17
C PHE A 155 14.27 -7.42 -11.67
N ARG A 156 13.75 -6.59 -10.77
CA ARG A 156 12.46 -6.82 -10.09
C ARG A 156 11.33 -6.00 -10.69
N PHE A 157 10.13 -6.55 -10.58
CA PHE A 157 8.88 -5.82 -10.78
C PHE A 157 7.94 -6.08 -9.60
N ARG A 158 7.04 -5.13 -9.35
CA ARG A 158 5.97 -5.24 -8.35
C ARG A 158 4.63 -5.23 -9.08
N VAL A 159 3.63 -5.90 -8.51
CA VAL A 159 2.25 -5.91 -9.01
C VAL A 159 1.39 -5.17 -8.01
N ALA A 160 0.97 -3.97 -8.40
CA ALA A 160 0.06 -3.12 -7.67
C ALA A 160 -1.39 -3.46 -8.02
N MET A 161 -2.23 -3.52 -6.98
CA MET A 161 -3.68 -3.73 -7.14
C MET A 161 -4.48 -2.43 -7.09
N GLY A 162 -3.84 -1.33 -6.68
CA GLY A 162 -4.48 -0.03 -6.56
C GLY A 162 -3.88 0.84 -5.46
N THR A 163 -4.55 1.93 -5.14
CA THR A 163 -4.14 2.89 -4.12
C THR A 163 -5.07 2.82 -2.92
N VAL A 164 -4.47 2.76 -1.72
CA VAL A 164 -5.16 2.87 -0.44
C VAL A 164 -4.95 4.26 0.11
N THR A 165 -6.00 4.84 0.68
CA THR A 165 -5.90 6.11 1.43
C THR A 165 -6.63 5.97 2.75
N TYR A 166 -5.92 6.21 3.84
CA TYR A 166 -6.54 6.39 5.15
C TYR A 166 -6.72 7.88 5.37
N LEU A 167 -7.96 8.30 5.64
CA LEU A 167 -8.32 9.69 5.83
C LEU A 167 -9.09 9.83 7.14
N CYS A 168 -8.61 10.72 7.99
CA CYS A 168 -9.29 11.10 9.22
C CYS A 168 -10.14 12.33 8.94
N GLN A 169 -11.45 12.15 8.80
CA GLN A 169 -12.40 13.22 8.49
C GLN A 169 -13.70 13.03 9.28
N ASN A 170 -14.38 14.12 9.62
CA ASN A 170 -15.69 14.08 10.28
C ASN A 170 -15.71 13.18 11.53
N ASN A 171 -14.65 13.23 12.34
CA ASN A 171 -14.43 12.36 13.51
C ASN A 171 -14.45 10.86 13.19
N GLN A 172 -14.05 10.45 11.99
CA GLN A 172 -13.95 9.05 11.59
C GLN A 172 -12.60 8.78 10.94
N LEU A 173 -12.07 7.58 11.18
CA LEU A 173 -10.98 7.03 10.39
C LEU A 173 -11.61 6.19 9.27
N VAL A 174 -11.48 6.67 8.03
CA VAL A 174 -12.04 6.02 6.85
C VAL A 174 -10.91 5.48 5.98
N ARG A 175 -11.03 4.23 5.57
CA ARG A 175 -10.16 3.61 4.56
C ARG A 175 -10.84 3.69 3.20
N TYR A 176 -10.13 4.26 2.25
CA TYR A 176 -10.51 4.31 0.84
C TYR A 176 -9.64 3.39 0.00
N PHE A 177 -10.21 2.86 -1.09
CA PHE A 177 -9.49 2.06 -2.08
C PHE A 177 -9.99 2.31 -3.49
N THR A 178 -9.05 2.53 -4.40
CA THR A 178 -9.28 2.60 -5.85
C THR A 178 -8.31 1.69 -6.60
N PRO A 179 -8.73 0.97 -7.66
CA PRO A 179 -7.83 0.12 -8.44
C PRO A 179 -6.84 0.92 -9.32
N SER A 180 -7.02 2.23 -9.45
CA SER A 180 -6.13 3.12 -10.20
C SER A 180 -5.04 3.73 -9.30
N ILE A 181 -3.91 4.10 -9.89
CA ILE A 181 -2.92 4.96 -9.22
C ILE A 181 -3.11 6.41 -9.68
N PRO A 182 -3.66 7.29 -8.83
CA PRO A 182 -3.91 8.69 -9.18
C PRO A 182 -2.59 9.41 -9.46
N THR A 183 -2.55 10.25 -10.50
CA THR A 183 -1.39 11.10 -10.85
C THR A 183 -1.58 12.56 -10.45
N THR A 184 -2.80 12.90 -10.03
CA THR A 184 -3.13 14.16 -9.36
C THR A 184 -3.12 13.94 -7.86
N GLY A 185 -2.90 14.98 -7.07
CA GLY A 185 -2.94 14.91 -5.60
C GLY A 185 -4.27 14.36 -5.04
N LEU A 186 -4.38 14.27 -3.71
CA LEU A 186 -5.61 13.76 -3.08
C LEU A 186 -6.83 14.59 -3.47
N THR A 187 -7.82 13.91 -4.06
CA THR A 187 -9.16 14.44 -4.30
C THR A 187 -10.16 13.42 -3.80
N GLU A 188 -11.22 13.84 -3.10
CA GLU A 188 -12.22 12.91 -2.54
C GLU A 188 -12.86 12.02 -3.61
N ALA A 189 -13.16 12.60 -4.78
CA ALA A 189 -13.69 11.86 -5.93
C ALA A 189 -12.75 10.74 -6.42
N GLY A 190 -11.43 10.90 -6.25
CA GLY A 190 -10.41 9.94 -6.66
C GLY A 190 -10.12 8.83 -5.64
N LEU A 191 -10.69 8.89 -4.43
CA LEU A 191 -10.38 7.95 -3.35
C LEU A 191 -11.01 6.56 -3.57
N GLY A 192 -12.10 6.47 -4.31
CA GLY A 192 -12.80 5.21 -4.60
C GLY A 192 -13.69 4.74 -3.43
N LYS A 193 -13.72 3.42 -3.18
CA LYS A 193 -14.65 2.80 -2.22
C LYS A 193 -14.23 3.06 -0.77
N ALA A 194 -15.17 3.50 0.06
CA ALA A 194 -14.95 3.82 1.48
C ALA A 194 -15.31 2.67 2.42
N SER A 195 -14.61 2.58 3.55
CA SER A 195 -14.89 1.72 4.69
C SER A 195 -14.50 2.44 5.98
N VAL A 196 -15.47 2.71 6.85
CA VAL A 196 -15.19 3.27 8.18
C VAL A 196 -14.47 2.21 9.01
N LEU A 197 -13.37 2.60 9.68
CA LEU A 197 -12.60 1.74 10.57
C LEU A 197 -12.83 2.06 12.04
N ALA A 198 -13.03 3.33 12.36
CA ALA A 198 -13.30 3.79 13.70
C ALA A 198 -14.10 5.10 13.67
N ASP A 199 -15.00 5.24 14.64
CA ASP A 199 -15.77 6.45 14.91
C ASP A 199 -15.16 7.22 16.08
N ARG A 200 -15.48 8.52 16.17
CA ARG A 200 -14.94 9.46 17.16
C ARG A 200 -13.41 9.45 17.20
N ALA A 201 -12.81 9.35 16.02
CA ALA A 201 -11.38 9.22 15.80
C ALA A 201 -10.72 10.57 15.52
N ALA A 202 -9.54 10.77 16.10
CA ALA A 202 -8.58 11.80 15.71
C ALA A 202 -7.25 11.11 15.38
N CYS A 203 -6.64 11.49 14.26
CA CYS A 203 -5.51 10.76 13.70
C CYS A 203 -4.36 11.72 13.39
N VAL A 204 -3.13 11.26 13.65
CA VAL A 204 -1.91 11.93 13.21
C VAL A 204 -1.04 10.90 12.50
N PHE A 205 -0.63 11.23 11.27
CA PHE A 205 0.27 10.41 10.47
C PHE A 205 1.59 11.15 10.27
N ASN A 206 2.68 10.41 10.34
CA ASN A 206 4.01 10.90 10.01
C ASN A 206 4.77 9.83 9.23
N SER A 207 5.63 10.25 8.31
CA SER A 207 6.52 9.37 7.55
C SER A 207 7.90 9.99 7.53
N VAL A 208 8.89 9.25 8.03
CA VAL A 208 10.28 9.68 8.09
C VAL A 208 11.13 8.67 7.35
N VAL A 209 11.89 9.13 6.36
CA VAL A 209 12.90 8.31 5.68
C VAL A 209 14.05 8.07 6.66
N LEU A 210 14.48 6.82 6.83
CA LEU A 210 15.56 6.47 7.74
C LEU A 210 16.90 6.49 7.00
N PRO A 211 17.77 7.51 7.20
CA PRO A 211 19.00 7.67 6.42
C PRO A 211 20.04 6.57 6.68
N THR A 212 19.96 5.89 7.82
CA THR A 212 20.92 4.86 8.25
C THR A 212 20.52 3.43 7.85
N GLN A 213 19.30 3.24 7.33
CA GLN A 213 18.78 1.95 6.87
C GLN A 213 18.44 2.07 5.39
N LEU A 214 19.39 1.69 4.53
CA LEU A 214 19.30 1.80 3.07
C LEU A 214 17.91 1.41 2.57
N GLY A 215 17.19 2.40 2.02
CA GLY A 215 15.88 2.18 1.41
C GLY A 215 14.81 1.72 2.40
N THR A 216 14.66 2.37 3.57
CA THR A 216 13.50 2.17 4.44
C THR A 216 12.92 3.48 4.98
N SER A 217 11.64 3.48 5.31
CA SER A 217 10.97 4.58 6.00
C SER A 217 10.22 4.09 7.23
N LEU A 218 10.11 4.94 8.25
CA LEU A 218 9.29 4.71 9.43
C LEU A 218 8.01 5.52 9.34
N VAL A 219 6.89 4.81 9.19
CA VAL A 219 5.55 5.40 9.25
C VAL A 219 5.03 5.29 10.68
N THR A 220 4.66 6.42 11.26
CA THR A 220 4.02 6.49 12.58
C THR A 220 2.57 6.89 12.42
N ALA A 221 1.66 6.05 12.92
CA ALA A 221 0.23 6.33 12.99
C ALA A 221 -0.18 6.45 14.45
N SER A 222 -0.71 7.61 14.83
CA SER A 222 -1.32 7.86 16.13
C SER A 222 -2.83 7.95 15.95
N LEU A 223 -3.58 7.20 16.74
CA LEU A 223 -5.04 7.16 16.74
C LEU A 223 -5.55 7.40 18.15
N ARG A 224 -6.36 8.44 18.30
CA ARG A 224 -7.12 8.73 19.52
C ARG A 224 -8.60 8.50 19.25
N LEU A 225 -9.21 7.62 20.02
CA LEU A 225 -10.66 7.38 20.01
C LEU A 225 -11.30 7.99 21.25
N SER A 226 -12.52 8.49 21.10
CA SER A 226 -13.30 9.07 22.20
C SER A 226 -14.65 8.35 22.36
N SER A 227 -15.09 8.09 23.58
CA SER A 227 -16.43 7.58 23.85
C SER A 227 -17.47 8.72 23.79
N PRO A 228 -18.78 8.39 23.71
CA PRO A 228 -19.84 9.39 23.90
C PRO A 228 -19.81 10.08 25.27
N THR A 229 -19.23 9.43 26.29
CA THR A 229 -19.15 9.91 27.67
C THR A 229 -17.91 10.75 27.95
N GLY A 230 -17.06 10.99 26.94
CA GLY A 230 -15.86 11.83 27.05
C GLY A 230 -14.57 11.08 27.42
N GLU A 231 -14.62 9.76 27.58
CA GLU A 231 -13.42 8.96 27.79
C GLU A 231 -12.58 8.87 26.50
N THR A 232 -11.25 8.82 26.62
CA THR A 232 -10.36 8.72 25.47
C THR A 232 -9.31 7.65 25.64
N ALA A 233 -8.99 6.95 24.55
CA ALA A 233 -7.83 6.06 24.44
C ALA A 233 -6.98 6.49 23.25
N SER A 234 -5.66 6.48 23.42
CA SER A 234 -4.69 6.83 22.38
C SER A 234 -3.71 5.67 22.19
N LEU A 235 -3.52 5.25 20.95
CA LEU A 235 -2.54 4.25 20.57
C LEU A 235 -1.64 4.79 19.45
N ILE A 236 -0.38 4.38 19.49
CA ILE A 236 0.62 4.71 18.48
C ILE A 236 1.16 3.40 17.91
N ARG A 237 1.27 3.33 16.58
CA ARG A 237 1.88 2.20 15.89
C ARG A 237 2.91 2.69 14.88
N GLN A 238 4.09 2.08 14.94
CA GLN A 238 5.18 2.31 14.01
C GLN A 238 5.30 1.15 13.03
N THR A 239 5.43 1.48 11.75
CA THR A 239 5.58 0.50 10.67
C THR A 239 6.80 0.86 9.86
N GLN A 240 7.75 -0.07 9.76
CA GLN A 240 8.86 0.03 8.83
C GLN A 240 8.38 -0.37 7.43
N VAL A 241 8.62 0.48 6.45
CA VAL A 241 8.26 0.29 5.05
C VAL A 241 9.54 0.13 4.23
N GLU A 242 9.57 -0.89 3.37
CA GLU A 242 10.66 -1.12 2.41
C GLU A 242 10.53 -0.10 1.27
N ASN A 243 11.59 0.67 1.04
CA ASN A 243 11.75 1.66 -0.02
C ASN A 243 12.83 1.24 -1.03
N LEU A 244 13.26 -0.02 -1.01
CA LEU A 244 14.09 -0.60 -2.06
C LEU A 244 13.22 -0.93 -3.29
N PRO A 245 13.40 -0.25 -4.42
CA PRO A 245 12.56 -0.41 -5.61
C PRO A 245 12.56 -1.82 -6.22
#